data_AF-A0A497FJA3-F1
#
_entry.id   AF-A0A497FJA3-F1
#
_cell.length_a   1.000
_cell.length_b   1.000
_cell.length_c   1.000
_cell.angle_alpha   90.00
_cell.angle_beta   90.00
_cell.angle_gamma   90.00
#
_symmetry.space_group_name_H-M   'P 1'
#
loop_
_entity.id
_entity.type
_entity.pdbx_description
1 polymer ?
#
loop_
_entity_poly.entity_id
_entity_poly.type
_entity_poly.pdbx_seq_one_letter_code
_entity_poly.pdbx_strand_id
1 'polypeptide(L)'
;MRLQALAKLLDYAYHHSVGIVLFEDLEGIKKRRYTRSRTANRKITRFPKRKLLEYSIVMAMKYGFKVYLVNPAYTSKVGEKLGKELGIDKHTASAYALAVKTLQANVFKIPGNYHNHKNNSNTQISE
;
A
#
# COMPACT_ATOMS: atom_id res chain seq x y z
N MET A 1 -16.50 2.31 -14.68
CA MET A 1 -15.08 2.59 -14.95
C MET A 1 -14.07 2.32 -13.82
N ARG A 2 -14.38 2.24 -12.51
CA ARG A 2 -13.37 1.88 -11.48
C ARG A 2 -13.42 0.42 -11.02
N LEU A 3 -14.61 -0.07 -10.69
CA LEU A 3 -14.81 -1.49 -10.35
C LEU A 3 -14.49 -2.41 -11.53
N GLN A 4 -14.70 -1.94 -12.75
CA GLN A 4 -14.33 -2.70 -13.96
C GLN A 4 -12.81 -2.88 -14.08
N ALA A 5 -12.01 -1.86 -13.73
CA ALA A 5 -10.56 -1.99 -13.76
C ALA A 5 -10.05 -2.96 -12.69
N LEU A 6 -10.64 -2.90 -11.48
CA LEU A 6 -10.39 -3.85 -10.41
C LEU A 6 -10.78 -5.28 -10.82
N ALA A 7 -11.97 -5.47 -11.40
CA ALA A 7 -12.41 -6.77 -11.88
C ALA A 7 -11.45 -7.34 -12.92
N LYS A 8 -11.04 -6.54 -13.91
CA LYS A 8 -10.03 -6.93 -14.91
C LYS A 8 -8.68 -7.31 -14.27
N LEU A 9 -8.25 -6.59 -13.23
CA LEU A 9 -7.01 -6.90 -12.53
C LEU A 9 -7.10 -8.24 -11.78
N LEU A 10 -8.20 -8.50 -11.08
CA LEU A 10 -8.40 -9.75 -10.35
C LEU A 10 -8.59 -10.95 -11.28
N ASP A 11 -9.30 -10.74 -12.40
CA ASP A 11 -9.44 -11.72 -13.48
C ASP A 11 -8.09 -12.09 -14.08
N TYR A 12 -7.27 -11.09 -14.40
CA TYR A 12 -5.89 -11.28 -14.84
C TYR A 12 -5.09 -12.09 -13.81
N ALA A 13 -5.15 -11.72 -12.52
CA ALA A 13 -4.44 -12.42 -11.46
C ALA A 13 -4.89 -13.89 -11.33
N TYR A 14 -6.19 -14.15 -11.47
CA TYR A 14 -6.77 -15.49 -11.40
C TYR A 14 -6.21 -16.39 -12.51
N HIS A 15 -6.19 -15.89 -13.74
CA HIS A 15 -5.63 -16.61 -14.88
C HIS A 15 -4.10 -16.79 -14.83
N HIS A 16 -3.40 -16.06 -13.96
CA HIS A 16 -1.96 -16.21 -13.70
C HIS A 16 -1.67 -17.03 -12.43
N SER A 17 -2.66 -17.77 -11.90
CA SER A 17 -2.51 -18.64 -10.73
C SER A 17 -2.02 -17.91 -9.47
N VAL A 18 -2.38 -16.62 -9.33
CA VAL A 18 -2.05 -15.85 -8.13
C VAL A 18 -2.84 -16.43 -6.95
N GLY A 19 -2.15 -16.80 -5.87
CA GLY A 19 -2.81 -17.29 -4.64
C GLY A 19 -3.06 -16.22 -3.58
N ILE A 20 -2.32 -15.12 -3.62
CA ILE A 20 -2.30 -14.07 -2.59
C ILE A 20 -2.40 -12.70 -3.23
N VAL A 21 -3.29 -11.85 -2.71
CA VAL A 21 -3.39 -10.44 -3.11
C VAL A 21 -3.20 -9.55 -1.88
N LEU A 22 -2.37 -8.53 -2.03
CA LEU A 22 -2.08 -7.53 -1.01
C LEU A 22 -2.76 -6.21 -1.38
N PHE A 23 -3.51 -5.64 -0.45
CA PHE A 23 -4.02 -4.27 -0.57
C PHE A 23 -3.43 -3.38 0.51
N GLU A 24 -3.32 -2.09 0.22
CA GLU A 24 -2.93 -1.11 1.23
C GLU A 24 -4.04 -0.96 2.28
N ASP A 25 -3.67 -0.96 3.56
CA ASP A 25 -4.56 -0.56 4.64
C ASP A 25 -4.69 0.97 4.66
N LEU A 26 -5.84 1.44 4.20
CA LEU A 26 -6.14 2.87 4.08
C LEU A 26 -6.89 3.44 5.29
N GLU A 27 -7.28 2.62 6.28
CA GLU A 27 -8.06 3.08 7.44
C GLU A 27 -7.21 3.96 8.38
N GLY A 28 -5.90 3.70 8.44
CA GLY A 28 -4.96 4.48 9.25
C GLY A 28 -4.63 5.88 8.71
N ILE A 29 -4.99 6.22 7.47
CA ILE A 29 -4.56 7.47 6.81
C ILE A 29 -5.55 8.62 7.11
N LYS A 30 -5.43 9.22 8.29
CA LYS A 30 -6.27 10.37 8.73
C LYS A 30 -5.68 11.74 8.37
N LYS A 31 -5.21 11.95 7.14
CA LYS A 31 -4.63 13.25 6.71
C LYS A 31 -5.63 14.09 5.91
N ARG A 32 -5.80 15.37 6.29
CA ARG A 32 -6.66 16.36 5.59
C ARG A 32 -5.98 17.03 4.39
N ARG A 33 -4.65 17.07 4.33
CA ARG A 33 -3.86 17.66 3.24
C ARG A 33 -2.78 16.67 2.78
N TYR A 34 -2.78 16.33 1.48
CA TYR A 34 -1.89 15.32 0.90
C TYR A 34 -0.77 15.96 0.06
N THR A 35 -1.08 17.08 -0.58
CA THR A 35 -0.17 17.81 -1.48
C THR A 35 -0.29 19.32 -1.24
N ARG A 36 0.57 20.11 -1.89
CA ARG A 36 0.46 21.58 -1.91
C ARG A 36 -0.64 22.10 -2.85
N SER A 37 -1.16 21.26 -3.76
CA SER A 37 -2.16 21.67 -4.76
C SER A 37 -3.60 21.49 -4.27
N ARG A 38 -4.40 22.56 -4.29
CA ARG A 38 -5.83 22.54 -3.94
C ARG A 38 -6.62 21.58 -4.85
N THR A 39 -6.34 21.58 -6.15
CA THR A 39 -7.03 20.72 -7.11
C THR A 39 -6.68 19.25 -6.91
N ALA A 40 -5.42 18.92 -6.65
CA ALA A 40 -5.01 17.55 -6.34
C ALA A 40 -5.66 17.06 -5.04
N ASN A 41 -5.61 17.88 -3.97
CA ASN A 41 -6.27 17.55 -2.71
C ASN A 41 -7.79 17.33 -2.88
N ARG A 42 -8.48 18.16 -3.68
CA ARG A 42 -9.91 17.96 -3.98
C ARG A 42 -10.16 16.60 -4.64
N LYS A 43 -9.33 16.21 -5.61
CA LYS A 43 -9.45 14.91 -6.29
C LYS A 43 -9.19 13.74 -5.33
N ILE A 44 -8.15 13.83 -4.51
CA ILE A 44 -7.78 12.77 -3.55
C ILE A 44 -8.87 12.59 -2.49
N THR A 45 -9.39 13.68 -1.93
CA THR A 45 -10.44 13.62 -0.90
C THR A 45 -11.76 13.10 -1.44
N ARG A 46 -12.11 13.41 -2.70
CA ARG A 46 -13.32 12.89 -3.34
C ARG A 46 -13.18 11.46 -3.86
N PHE A 47 -11.98 10.90 -3.90
CA PHE A 47 -11.78 9.53 -4.35
C PHE A 47 -12.32 8.53 -3.31
N PRO A 48 -13.18 7.56 -3.70
CA PRO A 48 -13.86 6.68 -2.76
C PRO A 48 -12.96 5.50 -2.31
N LYS A 49 -11.82 5.81 -1.67
CA LYS A 49 -10.78 4.84 -1.28
C LYS A 49 -11.34 3.65 -0.48
N ARG A 50 -12.11 3.95 0.57
CA ARG A 50 -12.70 2.95 1.46
C ARG A 50 -13.64 1.99 0.72
N LYS A 51 -14.59 2.53 -0.04
CA LYS A 51 -15.50 1.70 -0.85
C LYS A 51 -14.73 0.85 -1.86
N LEU A 52 -13.72 1.41 -2.53
CA LEU A 52 -12.91 0.65 -3.48
C LEU A 52 -12.18 -0.51 -2.79
N LEU A 53 -11.62 -0.27 -1.59
CA LEU A 53 -10.97 -1.29 -0.79
C LEU A 53 -11.95 -2.40 -0.36
N GLU A 54 -13.13 -2.04 0.14
CA GLU A 54 -14.20 -2.99 0.50
C GLU A 54 -14.57 -3.90 -0.68
N TYR A 55 -14.83 -3.30 -1.86
CA TYR A 55 -15.10 -4.07 -3.08
C TYR A 55 -13.91 -4.95 -3.49
N SER A 56 -12.68 -4.46 -3.35
CA SER A 56 -11.46 -5.21 -3.69
C SER A 56 -11.33 -6.46 -2.85
N ILE A 57 -11.57 -6.36 -1.53
CA ILE A 57 -11.53 -7.51 -0.61
C ILE A 57 -12.61 -8.53 -1.01
N VAL A 58 -13.87 -8.09 -1.13
CA VAL A 58 -14.99 -8.99 -1.44
C VAL A 58 -14.80 -9.68 -2.79
N MET A 59 -14.39 -8.94 -3.82
CA MET A 59 -14.14 -9.51 -5.14
C MET A 59 -12.97 -10.49 -5.12
N ALA A 60 -11.85 -10.12 -4.50
CA ALA A 60 -10.68 -11.00 -4.43
C ALA A 60 -10.99 -12.33 -3.71
N MET A 61 -11.75 -12.27 -2.61
CA MET A 61 -12.21 -13.47 -1.91
C MET A 61 -13.13 -14.34 -2.76
N LYS A 62 -13.98 -13.75 -3.62
CA LYS A 62 -14.82 -14.52 -4.56
C LYS A 62 -14.02 -15.27 -5.61
N TYR A 63 -12.86 -14.74 -6.01
CA TYR A 63 -11.90 -15.44 -6.87
C TYR A 63 -11.07 -16.50 -6.12
N GLY A 64 -11.24 -16.64 -4.80
CA GLY A 64 -10.51 -17.61 -3.97
C GLY A 64 -9.13 -17.16 -3.50
N PHE A 65 -8.78 -15.87 -3.67
CA PHE A 65 -7.49 -15.35 -3.21
C PHE A 65 -7.43 -15.24 -1.69
N LYS A 66 -6.24 -15.45 -1.12
CA LYS A 66 -5.92 -15.00 0.24
C LYS A 66 -5.65 -13.50 0.20
N VAL A 67 -6.39 -12.74 0.99
CA VAL A 67 -6.32 -11.27 1.00
C VAL A 67 -5.65 -10.79 2.27
N TYR A 68 -4.67 -9.89 2.14
CA TYR A 68 -4.04 -9.22 3.28
C TYR A 68 -4.07 -7.70 3.11
N LEU A 69 -4.38 -7.01 4.21
CA LEU A 69 -4.26 -5.56 4.31
C LEU A 69 -2.90 -5.22 4.93
N VAL A 70 -2.14 -4.39 4.23
CA VAL A 70 -0.75 -4.09 4.59
C VAL A 70 -0.60 -2.60 4.84
N ASN A 71 0.03 -2.25 5.96
CA ASN A 71 0.31 -0.85 6.28
C ASN A 71 1.17 -0.20 5.17
N PRO A 72 0.68 0.85 4.48
CA PRO A 72 1.37 1.46 3.34
C PRO A 72 2.52 2.40 3.75
N ALA A 73 2.83 2.52 5.05
CA ALA A 73 3.89 3.42 5.51
C ALA A 73 5.23 3.13 4.80
N TYR A 74 5.82 4.20 4.26
CA TYR A 74 7.12 4.24 3.58
C TYR A 74 7.22 3.50 2.24
N THR A 75 6.18 2.83 1.77
CA THR A 75 6.23 2.06 0.50
C THR A 75 6.44 2.95 -0.71
N SER A 76 5.78 4.11 -0.78
CA SER A 76 5.99 5.06 -1.89
C SER A 76 7.39 5.67 -1.90
N LYS A 77 8.04 5.79 -0.74
CA LYS A 77 9.39 6.36 -0.64
C LYS A 77 10.47 5.35 -0.98
N VAL A 78 10.32 4.12 -0.49
CA VAL A 78 11.17 3.00 -0.89
C VAL A 78 10.98 2.72 -2.39
N GLY A 79 9.74 2.68 -2.86
CA GLY A 79 9.41 2.51 -4.28
C GLY A 79 9.97 3.62 -5.17
N GLU A 80 9.96 4.89 -4.73
CA GLU A 80 10.60 5.98 -5.49
C GLU A 80 12.12 5.76 -5.64
N LYS A 81 12.79 5.31 -4.58
CA LYS A 81 14.22 5.01 -4.62
C LYS A 81 14.51 3.79 -5.52
N LEU A 82 13.79 2.70 -5.31
CA LEU A 82 13.91 1.47 -6.12
C LEU A 82 13.60 1.73 -7.59
N GLY A 83 12.58 2.54 -7.89
CA GLY A 83 12.23 2.90 -9.27
C GLY A 83 13.36 3.64 -9.99
N LYS A 84 14.06 4.55 -9.30
CA LYS A 84 15.23 5.25 -9.86
C LYS A 84 16.42 4.31 -10.06
N GLU A 85 16.68 3.44 -9.08
CA GLU A 85 17.82 2.49 -9.14
C GLU A 85 17.62 1.40 -10.20
N LEU A 86 16.40 0.89 -10.35
CA LEU A 86 16.07 -0.21 -11.26
C LEU A 86 15.52 0.27 -12.62
N GLY A 87 15.31 1.57 -12.80
CA GLY A 87 14.74 2.13 -14.04
C GLY A 87 13.28 1.78 -14.29
N ILE A 88 12.51 1.44 -13.25
CA ILE A 88 11.08 1.05 -13.35
C ILE A 88 10.16 2.18 -12.87
N ASP A 89 8.90 2.12 -13.30
CA ASP A 89 7.88 3.07 -12.85
C ASP A 89 7.71 3.02 -11.32
N LYS A 90 7.57 4.21 -10.71
CA LYS A 90 7.46 4.37 -9.25
C LYS A 90 6.28 3.60 -8.63
N HIS A 91 5.19 3.41 -9.35
CA HIS A 91 4.00 2.71 -8.87
C HIS A 91 4.24 1.20 -8.84
N THR A 92 4.80 0.64 -9.91
CA THR A 92 5.28 -0.74 -9.95
C THR A 92 6.31 -0.99 -8.85
N ALA A 93 7.30 -0.10 -8.71
CA ALA A 93 8.29 -0.20 -7.64
C ALA A 93 7.67 -0.14 -6.24
N SER A 94 6.63 0.69 -6.03
CA SER A 94 5.91 0.76 -4.76
C SER A 94 5.11 -0.50 -4.46
N ALA A 95 4.54 -1.14 -5.48
CA ALA A 95 3.87 -2.43 -5.34
C ALA A 95 4.85 -3.54 -4.94
N TYR A 96 6.03 -3.58 -5.57
CA TYR A 96 7.12 -4.47 -5.16
C TYR A 96 7.58 -4.18 -3.72
N ALA A 97 7.71 -2.91 -3.35
CA ALA A 97 8.07 -2.52 -1.99
C ALA A 97 7.05 -3.00 -0.95
N LEU A 98 5.74 -2.95 -1.26
CA LEU A 98 4.68 -3.49 -0.41
C LEU A 98 4.78 -5.02 -0.27
N ALA A 99 5.08 -5.72 -1.37
CA ALA A 99 5.28 -7.16 -1.36
C ALA A 99 6.51 -7.56 -0.52
N VAL A 100 7.65 -6.91 -0.73
CA VAL A 100 8.88 -7.12 0.07
C VAL A 100 8.63 -6.83 1.54
N LYS A 101 7.93 -5.74 1.86
CA LYS A 101 7.56 -5.43 3.25
C LYS A 101 6.77 -6.53 3.93
N THR A 102 5.91 -7.23 3.19
CA THR A 102 5.04 -8.29 3.71
C THR A 102 5.76 -9.64 3.78
N LEU A 103 6.50 -10.00 2.73
CA LEU A 103 7.11 -11.33 2.58
C LEU A 103 8.52 -11.40 3.20
N GLN A 104 9.24 -10.28 3.25
CA GLN A 104 10.64 -10.19 3.67
C GLN A 104 10.85 -8.94 4.55
N ALA A 105 10.09 -8.83 5.64
CA ALA A 105 10.13 -7.67 6.53
C ALA A 105 11.55 -7.32 7.01
N ASN A 106 12.40 -8.33 7.24
CA ASN A 106 13.80 -8.17 7.64
C ASN A 106 14.67 -7.45 6.60
N VAL A 107 14.29 -7.53 5.32
CA VAL A 107 15.01 -6.93 4.19
C VAL A 107 14.49 -5.52 3.89
N PHE A 108 13.26 -5.20 4.31
CA PHE A 108 12.64 -3.91 4.06
C PHE A 108 13.30 -2.80 4.88
N LYS A 109 14.29 -2.13 4.29
CA LYS A 109 15.00 -1.01 4.92
C LYS A 109 14.34 0.32 4.56
N ILE A 110 13.91 1.04 5.60
CA ILE A 110 13.45 2.41 5.46
C ILE A 110 14.67 3.30 5.16
N PRO A 111 14.61 4.25 4.21
CA PRO A 111 15.74 5.12 3.92
C PRO A 111 16.15 5.91 5.17
N GLY A 112 17.45 5.95 5.45
CA GLY A 112 18.03 6.43 6.73
C GLY A 112 17.60 7.83 7.18
N ASN A 113 17.13 8.68 6.26
CA ASN A 113 16.64 10.02 6.55
C ASN A 113 15.23 10.05 7.20
N TYR A 114 14.62 8.88 7.47
CA TYR A 114 13.26 8.78 8.03
C TYR A 114 13.19 7.99 9.36
N HIS A 115 14.32 7.60 9.94
CA HIS A 115 14.37 7.08 11.31
C HIS A 115 14.26 8.23 12.32
N ASN A 116 13.06 8.74 12.63
CA ASN A 116 12.74 9.22 13.98
C ASN A 116 11.26 9.59 14.24
N HIS A 117 10.92 9.54 15.55
CA HIS A 117 9.65 9.80 16.24
C HIS A 117 8.66 8.64 16.39
N LYS A 118 9.00 7.58 17.15
CA LYS A 118 8.02 6.82 17.98
C LYS A 118 8.63 5.94 19.09
N ASN A 119 9.85 6.22 19.57
CA ASN A 119 10.39 5.56 20.77
C ASN A 119 10.55 6.60 21.88
N ASN A 120 9.44 7.03 22.47
CA ASN A 120 9.43 7.75 23.75
C ASN A 120 8.06 7.62 24.43
N SER A 121 7.66 6.39 24.74
CA SER A 121 6.71 6.07 25.82
C SER A 121 6.63 4.55 25.97
N ASN A 122 6.93 4.06 27.17
CA ASN A 122 6.83 2.68 27.68
C ASN A 122 8.08 1.81 27.60
N THR A 123 9.11 2.22 28.35
CA THR A 123 9.92 1.27 29.13
C THR A 123 9.99 1.78 30.57
N GLN A 124 8.92 1.53 31.33
CA GLN A 124 8.96 1.42 32.78
C GLN A 124 8.00 0.30 33.16
N ILE A 125 8.50 -0.93 33.14
CA ILE A 125 8.15 -1.91 34.16
C ILE A 125 9.50 -2.56 34.51
N SER A 126 10.00 -2.15 35.67
CA SER A 126 11.12 -2.74 36.39
C SER A 126 10.80 -4.17 36.83
N GLU A 127 11.88 -4.92 37.02
CA GLU A 127 12.05 -6.22 37.71
C GLU A 127 10.90 -6.74 38.57
#